data_AF-A0A9E4N8P3-F1
#
_entry.id   AF-A0A9E4N8P3-F1
#
_cell.length_a   1.000
_cell.length_b   1.000
_cell.length_c   1.000
_cell.angle_alpha   90.00
_cell.angle_beta   90.00
_cell.angle_gamma   90.00
#
_symmetry.space_group_name_H-M   'P 1'
#
loop_
_entity.id
_entity.type
_entity.pdbx_description
1 polymer ?
#
loop_
_entity_poly.entity_id
_entity_poly.type
_entity_poly.pdbx_seq_one_letter_code
_entity_poly.pdbx_strand_id
1 'polypeptide(L)'
;MADNTVELESSPCPLGCSPADQPVLSGHDRINNLPGEFQVVQCGNCGLMRTNPRPTPASMGFYYPDDYPPYLGTQVNARNGSGGLKHWIK
;
A
#
# COMPACT_ATOMS: atom_id res chain seq x y z
N MET A 1 -25.28 -5.01 -4.75
CA MET A 1 -24.35 -5.36 -3.66
C MET A 1 -22.99 -5.35 -4.30
N ALA A 2 -22.14 -4.37 -3.98
CA ALA A 2 -20.81 -4.31 -4.60
C ALA A 2 -20.05 -5.56 -4.16
N ASP A 3 -19.42 -6.22 -5.14
CA ASP A 3 -18.50 -7.30 -4.89
C ASP A 3 -17.27 -6.70 -4.19
N ASN A 4 -17.24 -6.72 -2.85
CA ASN A 4 -16.15 -6.17 -2.05
C ASN A 4 -14.90 -7.09 -2.05
N THR A 5 -14.67 -7.80 -3.14
CA THR A 5 -13.55 -8.73 -3.26
C THR A 5 -12.28 -7.95 -3.59
N VAL A 6 -11.36 -7.91 -2.63
CA VAL A 6 -10.03 -7.33 -2.85
C VAL A 6 -9.18 -8.34 -3.60
N GLU A 7 -8.81 -8.00 -4.83
CA GLU A 7 -7.89 -8.81 -5.62
C GLU A 7 -6.47 -8.74 -5.06
N LEU A 8 -5.81 -9.89 -4.96
CA LEU A 8 -4.45 -10.00 -4.45
C LEU A 8 -3.49 -10.50 -5.55
N GLU A 9 -2.26 -10.00 -5.53
CA GLU A 9 -1.16 -10.43 -6.39
C GLU A 9 0.05 -10.86 -5.56
N SER A 10 0.76 -11.89 -6.04
CA SER A 10 2.08 -12.21 -5.52
C SER A 10 3.13 -11.33 -6.18
N SER A 11 4.07 -10.82 -5.41
CA SER A 11 5.21 -10.04 -5.90
C SER A 11 6.53 -10.70 -5.48
N PRO A 12 7.58 -10.72 -6.34
CA PRO A 12 8.89 -11.23 -5.94
C PRO A 12 9.54 -10.35 -4.86
N CYS A 13 10.63 -10.85 -4.26
CA CYS A 13 11.41 -10.05 -3.32
C CYS A 13 11.97 -8.81 -4.05
N PRO A 14 11.73 -7.58 -3.53
CA PRO A 14 12.19 -6.35 -4.19
C PRO A 14 13.72 -6.19 -4.19
N LEU A 15 14.44 -7.04 -3.44
CA LEU A 15 15.91 -7.10 -3.44
C LEU A 15 16.47 -8.09 -4.47
N GLY A 16 15.63 -8.67 -5.33
CA GLY A 16 16.06 -9.56 -6.41
C GLY A 16 16.44 -10.98 -5.96
N CYS A 17 16.04 -11.41 -4.76
CA CYS A 17 16.31 -12.76 -4.27
C CYS A 17 15.50 -13.82 -5.02
N SER A 18 16.04 -15.03 -5.12
CA SER A 18 15.28 -16.21 -5.55
C SER A 18 14.05 -16.45 -4.65
N PRO A 19 12.95 -17.03 -5.18
CA PRO A 19 11.77 -17.32 -4.38
C PRO A 19 12.08 -18.26 -3.21
N ALA A 20 11.91 -17.77 -1.98
CA ALA A 20 12.15 -18.52 -0.75
C ALA A 20 11.37 -17.92 0.44
N ASP A 21 10.20 -17.34 0.19
CA ASP A 21 9.41 -16.71 1.25
C ASP A 21 8.78 -17.75 2.17
N GLN A 22 8.72 -17.44 3.47
CA GLN A 22 8.06 -18.25 4.49
C GLN A 22 6.98 -17.43 5.20
N PRO A 23 5.77 -17.95 5.42
CA PRO A 23 4.72 -17.23 6.14
C PRO A 23 5.11 -17.03 7.60
N VAL A 24 4.85 -15.83 8.13
CA VAL A 24 5.15 -15.43 9.52
C VAL A 24 3.88 -15.18 10.31
N LEU A 25 2.90 -14.51 9.69
CA LEU A 25 1.62 -14.18 10.31
C LEU A 25 0.53 -14.05 9.25
N SER A 26 -0.71 -14.27 9.69
CA SER A 26 -1.92 -13.97 8.94
C SER A 26 -2.80 -13.04 9.75
N GLY A 27 -3.52 -12.13 9.08
CA GLY A 27 -4.42 -11.20 9.75
C GLY A 27 -5.41 -10.53 8.80
N HIS A 28 -6.37 -9.84 9.38
CA HIS A 28 -7.38 -9.02 8.68
C HIS A 28 -7.37 -7.60 9.27
N ASP A 29 -8.14 -6.68 8.69
CA ASP A 29 -8.29 -5.33 9.24
C ASP A 29 -9.05 -5.37 10.57
N ARG A 30 -8.35 -5.06 11.66
CA ARG A 30 -8.90 -5.07 13.02
C ARG A 30 -9.52 -3.75 13.46
N ILE A 31 -9.32 -2.67 12.69
CA ILE A 31 -9.75 -1.31 13.07
C ILE A 31 -11.08 -1.00 12.40
N ASN A 32 -11.17 -1.15 11.08
CA ASN A 32 -12.38 -0.83 10.32
C ASN A 32 -13.14 -2.08 9.87
N ASN A 33 -12.61 -3.27 10.14
CA ASN A 33 -13.22 -4.55 9.77
C ASN A 33 -13.55 -4.64 8.27
N LEU A 34 -12.67 -4.06 7.44
CA LEU A 34 -12.78 -4.16 6.00
C LEU A 34 -12.48 -5.59 5.52
N PRO A 35 -13.12 -6.06 4.43
CA PRO A 35 -12.87 -7.39 3.87
C PRO A 35 -11.40 -7.60 3.51
N GLY A 36 -10.89 -8.80 3.72
CA GLY A 36 -9.54 -9.21 3.31
C GLY A 36 -8.80 -10.01 4.37
N GLU A 37 -8.03 -11.01 3.92
CA GLU A 37 -7.02 -11.69 4.73
C GLU A 37 -5.66 -11.50 4.09
N PHE A 38 -4.66 -11.18 4.91
CA PHE A 38 -3.31 -10.85 4.47
C PHE A 38 -2.29 -11.69 5.22
N GLN A 39 -1.24 -12.06 4.50
CA GLN A 39 -0.07 -12.72 5.08
C GLN A 39 1.12 -11.77 5.08
N VAL A 40 1.88 -11.76 6.15
CA VAL A 40 3.28 -11.29 6.10
C VAL A 40 4.16 -12.51 5.96
N VAL A 41 5.02 -12.46 4.95
CA VAL A 41 6.04 -13.47 4.68
C VAL A 41 7.41 -12.89 4.96
N GLN A 42 8.37 -13.74 5.29
CA GLN A 42 9.78 -13.40 5.41
C GLN A 42 10.56 -14.06 4.27
N CYS A 43 11.36 -13.28 3.54
CA CYS A 43 12.26 -13.84 2.53
C CYS A 43 13.36 -14.67 3.19
N GLY A 44 13.51 -15.94 2.80
CA GLY A 44 14.54 -16.84 3.31
C GLY A 44 15.98 -16.48 2.91
N ASN A 45 16.17 -15.54 1.97
CA ASN A 45 17.50 -15.12 1.51
C ASN A 45 17.98 -13.83 2.19
N CYS A 46 17.13 -12.80 2.26
CA CYS A 46 17.52 -11.49 2.79
C CYS A 46 16.84 -11.13 4.12
N GLY A 47 15.87 -11.93 4.58
CA GLY A 47 15.13 -11.69 5.82
C GLY A 47 14.08 -10.58 5.75
N LEU A 48 13.90 -9.89 4.61
CA LEU A 48 12.88 -8.85 4.44
C LEU A 48 11.48 -9.43 4.66
N MET A 49 10.72 -8.81 5.57
CA MET A 49 9.31 -9.13 5.81
C MET A 49 8.41 -8.21 4.99
N ARG A 50 7.36 -8.78 4.40
CA ARG A 50 6.49 -8.09 3.44
C ARG A 50 5.11 -8.71 3.40
N THR A 51 4.08 -7.91 3.12
CA THR A 51 2.76 -8.43 2.79
C THR A 51 2.81 -9.11 1.43
N ASN A 52 2.53 -10.41 1.38
CA ASN A 52 2.50 -11.17 0.14
C ASN A 52 1.63 -12.43 0.30
N PRO A 53 0.63 -12.66 -0.57
CA PRO A 53 0.14 -11.76 -1.62
C PRO A 53 -0.34 -10.39 -1.09
N ARG A 54 -0.16 -9.34 -1.87
CA ARG A 54 -0.60 -7.97 -1.55
C ARG A 54 -1.82 -7.59 -2.39
N PRO A 55 -2.65 -6.63 -1.99
CA PRO A 55 -3.65 -6.04 -2.89
C PRO A 55 -3.03 -5.58 -4.21
N THR A 56 -3.72 -5.83 -5.32
CA THR A 56 -3.33 -5.29 -6.62
C THR A 56 -3.35 -3.76 -6.58
N PRO A 57 -2.61 -3.06 -7.45
CA PRO A 57 -2.69 -1.60 -7.53
C PRO A 57 -4.13 -1.08 -7.73
N ALA A 58 -4.96 -1.85 -8.45
CA ALA A 58 -6.36 -1.50 -8.69
C ALA A 58 -7.24 -1.67 -7.43
N SER A 59 -6.98 -2.68 -6.60
CA SER A 59 -7.78 -2.96 -5.39
C SER A 59 -7.23 -2.28 -4.13
N MET A 60 -5.94 -1.91 -4.07
CA MET A 60 -5.30 -1.38 -2.86
C MET A 60 -5.93 -0.06 -2.38
N GLY A 61 -6.42 0.78 -3.30
CA GLY A 61 -7.09 2.04 -2.97
C GLY A 61 -8.35 1.87 -2.11
N PHE A 62 -8.97 0.69 -2.13
CA PHE A 62 -10.15 0.38 -1.31
C PHE A 62 -9.92 0.62 0.19
N TYR A 63 -8.71 0.38 0.71
CA TYR A 63 -8.39 0.57 2.13
C TYR A 63 -8.04 2.02 2.49
N TYR A 64 -7.91 2.90 1.49
CA TYR A 64 -7.49 4.29 1.66
C TYR A 64 -8.41 5.21 0.86
N PRO A 65 -9.67 5.37 1.27
CA PRO A 65 -10.60 6.27 0.59
C PRO A 65 -10.14 7.74 0.67
N ASP A 66 -10.69 8.60 -0.19
CA ASP A 66 -10.34 10.02 -0.24
C ASP A 66 -10.58 10.75 1.11
N ASP A 67 -11.58 10.29 1.86
CA ASP A 67 -11.94 10.78 3.19
C ASP A 67 -11.25 10.02 4.34
N TYR A 68 -10.21 9.23 4.04
CA TYR A 68 -9.43 8.52 5.06
C TYR A 68 -8.93 9.50 6.13
N PRO A 69 -9.36 9.40 7.40
CA PRO A 69 -9.17 10.47 8.39
C PRO A 69 -7.72 10.94 8.58
N PRO A 70 -6.70 10.05 8.52
CA PRO A 70 -5.30 10.48 8.56
C PRO A 70 -4.86 11.45 7.44
N TYR A 71 -5.53 11.46 6.29
CA TYR A 71 -5.25 12.41 5.21
C TYR A 71 -5.85 13.80 5.47
N LEU A 72 -7.02 13.87 6.12
CA LEU A 72 -7.78 15.13 6.24
C LEU A 72 -7.02 16.25 6.98
N GLY A 73 -6.13 15.90 7.91
CA GLY A 73 -5.32 16.88 8.66
C GLY A 73 -3.95 17.22 8.04
N THR A 74 -3.54 16.52 6.98
CA THR A 74 -2.18 16.62 6.40
C THR A 74 -2.15 17.19 4.98
N GLN A 75 -3.31 17.48 4.40
CA GLN A 75 -3.40 18.09 3.07
C GLN A 75 -2.82 19.51 3.07
N VAL A 76 -1.73 19.70 2.34
CA VAL A 76 -1.20 21.02 2.02
C VAL A 76 -2.14 21.66 1.01
N ASN A 77 -2.93 22.64 1.44
CA ASN A 77 -3.65 23.52 0.54
C ASN A 77 -2.63 24.14 -0.43
N ALA A 78 -2.68 23.73 -1.70
CA ALA A 78 -1.94 24.40 -2.75
C ALA A 78 -2.42 25.85 -2.76
N ARG A 79 -1.60 26.75 -2.23
CA ARG A 79 -1.84 28.19 -2.36
C ARG A 79 -1.91 28.44 -3.87
N ASN A 80 -2.99 29.06 -4.35
CA ASN A 80 -3.08 29.58 -5.71
C ASN A 80 -1.93 30.56 -5.91
N GLY A 81 -0.79 30.04 -6.36
CA GLY A 81 0.44 30.77 -6.54
C GLY A 81 0.39 31.51 -7.85
N SER A 82 -0.04 32.77 -7.81
CA SER A 82 0.22 33.76 -8.87
C SER A 82 1.70 34.18 -8.91
N GLY A 83 2.64 33.26 -8.68
CA GLY A 83 4.09 33.52 -8.59
C GLY A 83 4.86 32.60 -9.51
N GLY A 84 5.18 33.08 -10.71
CA GLY A 84 5.81 32.30 -11.77
C GLY A 84 7.21 31.76 -11.44
N LEU A 85 7.50 30.55 -11.94
CA LEU A 85 8.83 29.95 -12.03
C LEU A 85 9.75 30.79 -12.93
N LYS A 86 10.40 31.83 -12.39
CA LYS A 86 11.44 32.56 -13.14
C LYS A 86 12.85 32.44 -12.58
N HIS A 87 13.07 31.68 -11.49
CA HIS A 87 14.37 31.69 -10.80
C HIS A 87 15.15 30.36 -10.79
N TRP A 88 14.61 29.27 -11.35
CA TRP A 88 15.27 27.95 -11.33
C TRP A 88 15.86 27.52 -12.68
N ILE A 89 16.06 28.48 -13.59
CA ILE A 89 16.86 28.29 -14.81
C ILE A 89 17.91 29.41 -14.84
N LYS A 90 19.08 29.13 -14.27
CA LYS A 90 20.35 29.75 -14.63
C LYS A 90 21.49 28.83 -14.26
#